data_AF-A0A7C4ULU5-F1
#
_entry.id   AF-A0A7C4ULU5-F1
#
_cell.length_a   1.000
_cell.length_b   1.000
_cell.length_c   1.000
_cell.angle_alpha   90.00
_cell.angle_beta   90.00
_cell.angle_gamma   90.00
#
_symmetry.space_group_name_H-M   'P 1'
#
loop_
_entity.id
_entity.type
_entity.pdbx_description
1 polymer ?
#
loop_
_entity_poly.entity_id
_entity_poly.type
_entity_poly.pdbx_seq_one_letter_code
_entity_poly.pdbx_strand_id
1 'polypeptide(L)'
;FEPLKMNNTFFNVPLEKRSKLSALYSVNPDKSLAAVGNKPVVLGPIVYSATYSSHSDNRYFSGGAGLVSSVRDYFRFCQMMLNRGELDGTRVLKPETVERMIRNQLGEVRIMGPVPGVMGYGFGILTKEGKDASKDPAAVGTYSWGGAFGTSFWIDPQNQLVGVFMMQSFPPDFTLANEFKRLTYEAMTAEK
;
A
#
# COMPACT_ATOMS: atom_id res chain seq x y z
N PHE A 1 -3.91 -15.50 -4.89
CA PHE A 1 -4.12 -14.41 -5.87
C PHE A 1 -5.22 -14.71 -6.88
N GLU A 2 -5.38 -15.98 -7.27
CA GLU A 2 -6.34 -16.45 -8.28
C GLU A 2 -7.80 -16.01 -8.08
N PRO A 3 -8.42 -16.07 -6.88
CA PRO A 3 -9.84 -15.68 -6.73
C PRO A 3 -10.12 -14.24 -7.15
N LEU A 4 -9.12 -13.37 -6.99
CA LEU A 4 -9.19 -11.97 -7.37
C LEU A 4 -8.55 -11.70 -8.72
N LYS A 5 -8.16 -12.70 -9.51
CA LYS A 5 -7.52 -12.54 -10.83
C LYS A 5 -6.30 -11.60 -10.79
N MET A 6 -5.55 -11.62 -9.68
CA MET A 6 -4.36 -10.81 -9.47
C MET A 6 -3.14 -11.45 -10.14
N ASN A 7 -3.08 -11.33 -11.47
CA ASN A 7 -2.18 -12.13 -12.30
C ASN A 7 -0.74 -11.61 -12.37
N ASN A 8 -0.45 -10.47 -11.76
CA ASN A 8 0.88 -9.84 -11.67
C ASN A 8 1.29 -9.59 -10.22
N THR A 9 0.82 -10.43 -9.30
CA THR A 9 1.22 -10.41 -7.89
C THR A 9 2.05 -11.65 -7.55
N PHE A 10 3.27 -11.46 -7.05
CA PHE A 10 4.23 -12.55 -6.82
C PHE A 10 5.16 -12.25 -5.66
N PHE A 11 5.63 -13.29 -4.97
CA PHE A 11 6.89 -13.20 -4.22
C PHE A 11 8.11 -13.36 -5.14
N ASN A 12 8.01 -14.29 -6.10
CA ASN A 12 9.05 -14.55 -7.10
C ASN A 12 8.47 -14.24 -8.49
N VAL A 13 8.97 -13.19 -9.13
CA VAL A 13 8.47 -12.73 -10.44
C VAL A 13 8.92 -13.73 -11.53
N PRO A 14 7.99 -14.31 -12.30
CA PRO A 14 8.29 -15.21 -13.40
C PRO A 14 9.23 -14.56 -14.41
N LEU A 15 10.12 -15.35 -15.02
CA LEU A 15 11.19 -14.86 -15.90
C LEU A 15 10.63 -13.98 -17.03
N GLU A 16 9.53 -14.42 -17.64
CA GLU A 16 8.82 -13.75 -18.74
C GLU A 16 8.16 -12.42 -18.34
N LYS A 17 8.03 -12.14 -17.04
CA LYS A 17 7.45 -10.90 -16.50
C LYS A 17 8.49 -9.92 -15.94
N ARG A 18 9.75 -10.32 -15.80
CA ARG A 18 10.79 -9.48 -15.16
C ARG A 18 11.06 -8.18 -15.91
N SER A 19 10.85 -8.13 -17.22
CA SER A 19 10.96 -6.89 -18.01
C SER A 19 9.93 -5.82 -17.64
N LYS A 20 8.86 -6.19 -16.92
CA LYS A 20 7.84 -5.26 -16.41
C LYS A 20 8.11 -4.79 -14.98
N LEU A 21 9.15 -5.31 -14.33
CA LEU A 21 9.50 -4.90 -12.97
C LEU A 21 10.15 -3.51 -13.03
N SER A 22 9.60 -2.57 -12.26
CA SER A 22 10.23 -1.24 -12.11
C SER A 22 11.55 -1.37 -11.38
N ALA A 23 12.55 -0.59 -11.81
CA ALA A 23 13.74 -0.39 -11.00
C ALA A 23 13.37 0.35 -9.70
N LEU A 24 14.11 0.06 -8.63
CA LEU A 24 14.13 0.86 -7.41
C LEU A 24 15.14 1.98 -7.58
N TYR A 25 14.77 3.21 -7.24
CA TYR A 25 15.67 4.37 -7.35
C TYR A 25 16.05 4.93 -5.98
N SER A 26 17.27 5.43 -5.85
CA SER A 26 17.66 6.35 -4.78
C SER A 26 17.64 7.78 -5.29
N VAL A 27 17.32 8.72 -4.41
CA VAL A 27 17.35 10.16 -4.70
C VAL A 27 18.66 10.75 -4.17
N ASN A 28 19.45 11.33 -5.05
CA ASN A 28 20.69 12.01 -4.68
C ASN A 28 20.41 13.39 -4.05
N PRO A 29 21.37 14.01 -3.33
CA PRO A 29 21.20 15.35 -2.75
C PRO A 29 20.82 16.44 -3.77
N ASP A 30 21.23 16.28 -5.04
CA ASP A 30 20.89 17.17 -6.15
C ASP A 30 19.51 16.86 -6.80
N LYS A 31 18.74 15.95 -6.20
CA LYS A 31 17.44 15.44 -6.65
C LYS A 31 17.47 14.58 -7.92
N SER A 32 18.65 14.22 -8.44
CA SER A 32 18.75 13.24 -9.51
C SER A 32 18.41 11.82 -9.00
N LEU A 33 17.90 10.98 -9.91
CA LEU A 33 17.56 9.58 -9.61
C LEU A 33 18.72 8.67 -10.04
N ALA A 34 19.13 7.77 -9.14
CA ALA A 34 20.07 6.70 -9.45
C ALA A 34 19.39 5.35 -9.23
N ALA A 35 19.49 4.44 -10.20
CA ALA A 35 18.96 3.09 -10.02
C ALA A 35 19.76 2.35 -8.94
N VAL A 36 19.07 1.74 -7.99
CA VAL A 36 19.67 0.85 -7.00
C VAL A 36 20.12 -0.41 -7.71
N GLY A 37 21.40 -0.74 -7.58
CA GLY A 37 22.01 -1.91 -8.22
C GLY A 37 21.56 -3.24 -7.61
N ASN A 38 22.16 -4.32 -8.10
CA ASN A 38 21.75 -5.69 -7.74
C ASN A 38 22.34 -6.19 -6.42
N LYS A 39 23.25 -5.43 -5.80
CA LYS A 39 23.86 -5.81 -4.51
C LYS A 39 22.94 -5.40 -3.36
N PRO A 40 22.90 -6.17 -2.26
CA PRO A 40 22.23 -5.72 -1.05
C PRO A 40 22.76 -4.36 -0.58
N VAL A 41 21.84 -3.51 -0.16
CA VAL A 41 22.10 -2.19 0.44
C VAL A 41 21.99 -2.33 1.95
N VAL A 42 22.98 -1.82 2.68
CA VAL A 42 23.04 -1.84 4.16
C VAL A 42 22.97 -0.39 4.66
N LEU A 43 21.96 -0.08 5.46
CA LEU A 43 21.71 1.23 6.07
C LEU A 43 21.45 1.05 7.57
N GLY A 44 22.53 1.07 8.36
CA GLY A 44 22.46 0.75 9.79
C GLY A 44 21.86 -0.65 10.01
N PRO A 45 20.75 -0.79 10.76
CA PRO A 45 20.11 -2.09 10.98
C PRO A 45 19.27 -2.58 9.79
N ILE A 46 19.08 -1.77 8.74
CA ILE A 46 18.25 -2.12 7.59
C ILE A 46 19.12 -2.72 6.50
N VAL A 47 18.75 -3.91 6.04
CA VAL A 47 19.34 -4.54 4.84
C VAL A 47 18.21 -4.86 3.86
N TYR A 48 18.34 -4.39 2.62
CA TYR A 48 17.41 -4.71 1.55
C TYR A 48 18.13 -4.95 0.23
N SER A 49 17.48 -5.62 -0.70
CA SER A 49 17.96 -5.76 -2.08
C SER A 49 16.92 -5.17 -3.01
N ALA A 50 17.31 -4.54 -4.11
CA ALA A 50 16.36 -4.11 -5.15
C ALA A 50 15.84 -5.28 -6.00
N THR A 51 16.49 -6.46 -5.90
CA THR A 51 16.24 -7.61 -6.78
C THR A 51 15.65 -8.81 -6.04
N TYR A 52 15.16 -8.63 -4.80
CA TYR A 52 14.60 -9.69 -3.95
C TYR A 52 13.57 -10.58 -4.66
N SER A 53 12.76 -9.98 -5.54
CA SER A 53 11.68 -10.65 -6.27
C SER A 53 12.13 -11.33 -7.57
N SER A 54 13.35 -11.08 -8.02
CA SER A 54 13.93 -11.62 -9.25
C SER A 54 14.88 -12.80 -9.01
N HIS A 55 15.11 -13.18 -7.75
CA HIS A 55 15.85 -14.38 -7.39
C HIS A 55 14.93 -15.59 -7.53
N SER A 56 15.29 -16.54 -8.41
CA SER A 56 14.49 -17.75 -8.64
C SER A 56 14.45 -18.70 -7.44
N ASP A 57 15.36 -18.51 -6.49
CA ASP A 57 15.54 -19.33 -5.29
C ASP A 57 15.05 -18.64 -4.01
N ASN A 58 14.33 -17.51 -4.09
CA ASN A 58 13.77 -16.90 -2.89
C ASN A 58 12.75 -17.85 -2.23
N ARG A 59 13.07 -18.28 -1.01
CA ARG A 59 12.24 -19.18 -0.17
C ARG A 59 11.59 -18.45 1.01
N TYR A 60 11.78 -17.13 1.11
CA TYR A 60 11.28 -16.34 2.21
C TYR A 60 10.01 -15.59 1.81
N PHE A 61 8.87 -16.12 2.25
CA PHE A 61 7.54 -15.58 1.98
C PHE A 61 7.01 -14.85 3.21
N SER A 62 7.51 -13.64 3.44
CA SER A 62 7.16 -12.85 4.61
C SER A 62 5.71 -12.35 4.56
N GLY A 63 5.03 -12.35 5.71
CA GLY A 63 3.74 -11.70 5.86
C GLY A 63 3.81 -10.17 5.86
N GLY A 64 5.00 -9.58 6.08
CA GLY A 64 5.18 -8.13 6.21
C GLY A 64 5.89 -7.44 5.04
N ALA A 65 6.54 -8.19 4.14
CA ALA A 65 7.32 -7.63 3.03
C ALA A 65 7.56 -8.65 1.90
N GLY A 66 8.15 -8.20 0.79
CA GLY A 66 8.66 -9.08 -0.27
C GLY A 66 7.67 -9.40 -1.40
N LEU A 67 6.45 -8.86 -1.34
CA LEU A 67 5.47 -9.01 -2.41
C LEU A 67 5.68 -7.94 -3.49
N VAL A 68 5.71 -8.37 -4.76
CA VAL A 68 5.58 -7.49 -5.93
C VAL A 68 4.15 -7.55 -6.43
N SER A 69 3.59 -6.41 -6.82
CA SER A 69 2.26 -6.33 -7.43
C SER A 69 2.21 -5.25 -8.51
N SER A 70 1.06 -5.14 -9.18
CA SER A 70 0.74 -4.05 -10.10
C SER A 70 -0.34 -3.14 -9.50
N VAL A 71 -0.46 -1.90 -10.01
CA VAL A 71 -1.56 -1.00 -9.61
C VAL A 71 -2.92 -1.70 -9.77
N ARG A 72 -3.14 -2.36 -10.92
CA ARG A 72 -4.41 -3.04 -11.21
C ARG A 72 -4.70 -4.18 -10.24
N ASP A 73 -3.72 -5.01 -9.92
CA ASP A 73 -3.95 -6.15 -9.02
C ASP A 73 -4.16 -5.69 -7.58
N TYR A 74 -3.38 -4.71 -7.13
CA TYR A 74 -3.56 -4.16 -5.79
C TYR A 74 -4.90 -3.43 -5.66
N PHE A 75 -5.35 -2.73 -6.72
CA PHE A 75 -6.70 -2.18 -6.78
C PHE A 75 -7.77 -3.25 -6.62
N ARG A 76 -7.62 -4.43 -7.26
CA ARG A 76 -8.59 -5.52 -7.11
C ARG A 76 -8.67 -6.05 -5.68
N PHE A 77 -7.53 -6.16 -4.99
CA PHE A 77 -7.52 -6.44 -3.56
C PHE A 77 -8.26 -5.36 -2.75
N CYS A 78 -7.96 -4.09 -2.99
CA CYS A 78 -8.60 -2.99 -2.29
C CYS A 78 -10.11 -2.90 -2.58
N GLN A 79 -10.53 -3.14 -3.81
CA GLN A 79 -11.94 -3.15 -4.21
C GLN A 79 -12.69 -4.31 -3.54
N MET A 80 -12.09 -5.50 -3.43
CA MET A 80 -12.66 -6.62 -2.68
C MET A 80 -12.90 -6.24 -1.22
N MET A 81 -11.95 -5.54 -0.60
CA MET A 81 -12.07 -5.03 0.77
C MET A 81 -13.16 -3.96 0.90
N LEU A 82 -13.23 -3.01 -0.03
CA LEU A 82 -14.30 -2.00 -0.09
C LEU A 82 -15.68 -2.67 -0.22
N ASN A 83 -15.79 -3.71 -1.05
CA ASN A 83 -16.98 -4.51 -1.27
C ASN A 83 -17.26 -5.54 -0.16
N ARG A 84 -16.65 -5.38 1.02
CA ARG A 84 -16.88 -6.24 2.20
C ARG A 84 -16.62 -7.72 1.93
N GLY A 85 -15.52 -8.02 1.23
CA GLY A 85 -15.00 -9.38 1.09
C GLY A 85 -15.29 -10.06 -0.24
N GLU A 86 -15.91 -9.38 -1.21
CA GLU A 86 -16.33 -9.96 -2.49
C GLU A 86 -15.92 -9.09 -3.69
N LEU A 87 -15.51 -9.71 -4.79
CA LEU A 87 -15.29 -9.03 -6.06
C LEU A 87 -15.67 -9.94 -7.23
N ASP A 88 -16.33 -9.39 -8.25
CA ASP A 88 -16.74 -10.11 -9.45
C ASP A 88 -17.52 -11.42 -9.14
N GLY A 89 -18.41 -11.38 -8.14
CA GLY A 89 -19.19 -12.54 -7.67
C GLY A 89 -18.40 -13.59 -6.86
N THR A 90 -17.11 -13.35 -6.59
CA THR A 90 -16.25 -14.25 -5.82
C THR A 90 -16.03 -13.72 -4.41
N ARG A 91 -16.54 -14.43 -3.41
CA ARG A 91 -16.37 -14.10 -1.99
C ARG A 91 -15.09 -14.71 -1.42
N VAL A 92 -14.16 -13.86 -0.98
CA VAL A 92 -12.90 -14.24 -0.33
C VAL A 92 -13.01 -14.14 1.19
N LEU A 93 -13.72 -13.13 1.69
CA LEU A 93 -13.96 -12.91 3.12
C LEU A 93 -15.45 -12.74 3.41
N LYS A 94 -15.87 -13.13 4.61
CA LYS A 94 -17.21 -12.77 5.09
C LYS A 94 -17.26 -11.26 5.38
N PRO A 95 -18.40 -10.59 5.19
CA PRO A 95 -18.53 -9.17 5.49
C PRO A 95 -18.13 -8.83 6.94
N GLU A 96 -18.51 -9.68 7.89
CA GLU A 96 -18.21 -9.50 9.31
C GLU A 96 -16.70 -9.66 9.60
N THR A 97 -15.98 -10.44 8.78
CA THR A 97 -14.52 -10.55 8.88
C THR A 97 -13.86 -9.24 8.48
N VAL A 98 -14.28 -8.64 7.37
CA VAL A 98 -13.75 -7.34 6.92
C VAL A 98 -14.04 -6.27 7.98
N GLU A 99 -15.26 -6.22 8.51
CA GLU A 99 -15.63 -5.30 9.58
C GLU A 99 -14.75 -5.46 10.84
N ARG A 100 -14.37 -6.69 11.21
CA ARG A 100 -13.46 -6.92 12.34
C ARG A 100 -12.04 -6.44 12.04
N MET A 101 -11.56 -6.62 10.80
CA MET A 101 -10.22 -6.20 10.40
C MET A 101 -10.04 -4.68 10.47
N ILE A 102 -11.10 -3.91 10.18
CA ILE A 102 -11.05 -2.44 10.12
C ILE A 102 -11.59 -1.76 11.39
N ARG A 103 -11.66 -2.49 12.51
CA ARG A 103 -11.94 -1.93 13.85
C ARG A 103 -10.66 -1.65 14.61
N ASN A 104 -10.71 -0.70 15.54
CA ASN A 104 -9.63 -0.47 16.49
C ASN A 104 -9.33 -1.74 17.30
N GLN A 105 -8.13 -2.31 17.14
CA GLN A 105 -7.66 -3.49 17.88
C GLN A 105 -6.67 -3.13 19.02
N LEU A 106 -6.40 -1.85 19.22
CA LEU A 106 -5.43 -1.36 20.21
C LEU A 106 -6.07 -0.66 21.41
N GLY A 107 -7.38 -0.38 21.34
CA GLY A 107 -8.08 0.40 22.36
C GLY A 107 -7.52 1.82 22.47
N GLU A 108 -7.01 2.18 23.64
CA GLU A 108 -6.45 3.50 23.92
C GLU A 108 -4.97 3.63 23.51
N VAL A 109 -4.29 2.51 23.23
CA VAL A 109 -2.89 2.55 22.79
C VAL A 109 -2.81 3.26 21.45
N ARG A 110 -1.91 4.26 21.38
CA ARG A 110 -1.59 4.99 20.17
C ARG A 110 -0.23 4.55 19.68
N ILE A 111 -0.14 4.19 18.40
CA ILE A 111 1.13 3.86 17.76
C ILE A 111 1.53 5.06 16.91
N MET A 112 2.77 5.52 17.10
CA MET A 112 3.40 6.42 16.12
C MET A 112 3.71 5.60 14.88
N GLY A 113 3.01 5.88 13.78
CA GLY A 113 3.17 5.19 12.52
C GLY A 113 2.71 6.06 11.34
N PRO A 114 2.82 5.57 10.10
CA PRO A 114 2.54 6.36 8.89
C PRO A 114 1.06 6.77 8.75
N VAL A 115 0.15 6.24 9.58
CA VAL A 115 -1.27 6.62 9.61
C VAL A 115 -1.60 7.20 10.99
N PRO A 116 -1.90 8.51 11.09
CA PRO A 116 -2.41 9.10 12.32
C PRO A 116 -3.74 8.43 12.69
N GLY A 117 -3.75 7.64 13.77
CA GLY A 117 -4.96 6.95 14.21
C GLY A 117 -4.69 5.70 15.06
N VAL A 118 -5.46 4.65 14.79
CA VAL A 118 -5.42 3.36 15.49
C VAL A 118 -5.14 2.23 14.50
N MET A 119 -4.71 1.07 15.00
CA MET A 119 -4.44 -0.09 14.15
C MET A 119 -5.60 -1.08 14.22
N GLY A 120 -6.02 -1.58 13.07
CA GLY A 120 -6.85 -2.77 12.93
C GLY A 120 -6.00 -4.03 12.76
N TYR A 121 -6.59 -5.09 12.21
CA TYR A 121 -5.80 -6.24 11.77
C TYR A 121 -5.20 -5.98 10.40
N GLY A 122 -3.96 -5.48 10.39
CA GLY A 122 -3.15 -5.26 9.19
C GLY A 122 -3.26 -3.88 8.55
N PHE A 123 -4.14 -3.00 9.06
CA PHE A 123 -4.36 -1.67 8.47
C PHE A 123 -4.36 -0.56 9.53
N GLY A 124 -3.80 0.59 9.17
CA GLY A 124 -4.03 1.82 9.92
C GLY A 124 -5.41 2.36 9.60
N ILE A 125 -6.13 2.84 10.62
CA ILE A 125 -7.49 3.37 10.52
C ILE A 125 -7.47 4.84 10.92
N LEU A 126 -7.94 5.70 10.02
CA LEU A 126 -8.01 7.15 10.23
C LEU A 126 -9.06 7.48 11.29
N THR A 127 -8.62 8.02 12.43
CA THR A 127 -9.55 8.52 13.47
C THR A 127 -9.91 9.97 13.22
N LYS A 128 -10.85 10.50 14.00
CA LYS A 128 -11.23 11.92 13.98
C LYS A 128 -10.02 12.81 14.29
N GLU A 129 -9.28 12.48 15.34
CA GLU A 129 -8.09 13.22 15.77
C GLU A 129 -6.99 13.13 14.71
N GLY A 130 -6.80 11.95 14.10
CA GLY A 130 -5.84 11.75 13.04
C GLY A 130 -6.16 12.58 11.80
N LYS A 131 -7.44 12.60 11.38
CA LYS A 131 -7.93 13.44 10.28
C LYS A 131 -7.68 14.92 10.55
N ASP A 132 -8.05 15.40 11.73
CA ASP A 132 -7.95 16.83 12.07
C ASP A 132 -6.47 17.26 12.18
N ALA A 133 -5.61 16.45 12.78
CA ALA A 133 -4.18 16.73 12.93
C ALA A 133 -3.42 16.75 11.59
N SER A 134 -3.77 15.84 10.67
CA SER A 134 -3.10 15.73 9.37
C SER A 134 -3.78 16.52 8.24
N LYS A 135 -4.97 17.10 8.51
CA LYS A 135 -5.85 17.68 7.50
C LYS A 135 -6.16 16.69 6.36
N ASP A 136 -6.26 15.40 6.68
CA ASP A 136 -6.53 14.37 5.68
C ASP A 136 -7.94 14.59 5.08
N PRO A 137 -8.10 14.61 3.75
CA PRO A 137 -9.41 14.81 3.13
C PRO A 137 -10.35 13.60 3.30
N ALA A 138 -9.83 12.39 3.54
CA ALA A 138 -10.61 11.16 3.60
C ALA A 138 -11.55 11.07 4.81
N ALA A 139 -12.63 10.31 4.70
CA ALA A 139 -13.58 10.16 5.81
C ALA A 139 -12.97 9.39 6.99
N VAL A 140 -13.45 9.67 8.20
CA VAL A 140 -13.09 8.90 9.40
C VAL A 140 -13.44 7.43 9.19
N GLY A 141 -12.55 6.52 9.59
CA GLY A 141 -12.68 5.08 9.31
C GLY A 141 -12.09 4.64 7.97
N THR A 142 -11.58 5.57 7.15
CA THR A 142 -10.70 5.22 6.02
C THR A 142 -9.52 4.39 6.53
N TYR A 143 -9.24 3.27 5.88
CA TYR A 143 -8.15 2.39 6.26
C TYR A 143 -7.10 2.31 5.15
N SER A 144 -5.84 2.19 5.56
CA SER A 144 -4.69 2.38 4.68
C SER A 144 -3.44 1.66 5.16
N TRP A 145 -2.47 1.54 4.27
CA TRP A 145 -1.10 1.15 4.61
C TRP A 145 -0.11 1.74 3.59
N GLY A 146 1.18 1.58 3.86
CA GLY A 146 2.26 2.03 3.00
C GLY A 146 3.38 0.99 2.89
N GLY A 147 4.18 1.10 1.83
CA GLY A 147 5.37 0.30 1.60
C GLY A 147 6.64 1.11 1.80
N ALA A 148 7.73 0.43 2.20
CA ALA A 148 9.02 1.07 2.45
C ALA A 148 9.61 1.80 1.23
N PHE A 149 9.22 1.40 0.02
CA PHE A 149 9.65 2.04 -1.23
C PHE A 149 8.64 3.06 -1.77
N GLY A 150 7.69 3.49 -0.93
CA GLY A 150 6.82 4.63 -1.22
C GLY A 150 5.43 4.32 -1.77
N THR A 151 5.12 3.05 -2.00
CA THR A 151 3.76 2.64 -2.37
C THR A 151 2.77 2.98 -1.26
N SER A 152 1.56 3.40 -1.61
CA SER A 152 0.51 3.72 -0.65
C SER A 152 -0.86 3.33 -1.19
N PHE A 153 -1.79 2.97 -0.32
CA PHE A 153 -3.19 2.83 -0.68
C PHE A 153 -4.09 3.29 0.46
N TRP A 154 -5.32 3.66 0.12
CA TRP A 154 -6.38 3.90 1.09
C TRP A 154 -7.72 3.44 0.54
N ILE A 155 -8.61 3.05 1.45
CA ILE A 155 -9.97 2.63 1.14
C ILE A 155 -10.89 3.44 2.04
N ASP A 156 -11.75 4.24 1.43
CA ASP A 156 -12.75 5.07 2.10
C ASP A 156 -14.15 4.50 1.81
N PRO A 157 -14.72 3.71 2.75
CA PRO A 157 -16.05 3.14 2.57
C PRO A 157 -17.17 4.17 2.54
N GLN A 158 -17.00 5.36 3.14
CA GLN A 158 -18.05 6.37 3.14
C GLN A 158 -18.19 7.01 1.76
N ASN A 159 -17.06 7.27 1.10
CA ASN A 159 -17.01 7.84 -0.24
C ASN A 159 -16.99 6.79 -1.36
N GLN A 160 -17.04 5.49 -1.03
CA GLN A 160 -16.92 4.38 -1.99
C GLN A 160 -15.68 4.51 -2.88
N LEU A 161 -14.56 4.92 -2.27
CA LEU A 161 -13.33 5.27 -2.99
C LEU A 161 -12.17 4.34 -2.60
N VAL A 162 -11.43 3.92 -3.63
CA VAL A 162 -10.13 3.26 -3.49
C VAL A 162 -9.06 4.12 -4.14
N GLY A 163 -7.99 4.43 -3.41
CA GLY A 163 -6.78 5.02 -3.96
C GLY A 163 -5.63 4.02 -3.91
N VAL A 164 -4.90 3.90 -5.04
CA VAL A 164 -3.66 3.10 -5.12
C VAL A 164 -2.60 3.96 -5.79
N PHE A 165 -1.51 4.20 -5.06
CA PHE A 165 -0.35 4.95 -5.51
C PHE A 165 0.90 4.05 -5.48
N MET A 166 1.60 3.96 -6.60
CA MET A 166 2.80 3.13 -6.71
C MET A 166 3.99 3.99 -7.12
N MET A 167 5.03 3.98 -6.30
CA MET A 167 6.36 4.47 -6.64
C MET A 167 7.40 3.46 -6.14
N GLN A 168 8.65 3.60 -6.61
CA GLN A 168 9.77 2.76 -6.20
C GLN A 168 10.99 3.66 -5.94
N SER A 169 11.01 4.28 -4.77
CA SER A 169 12.14 5.10 -4.32
C SER A 169 12.52 4.81 -2.86
N PHE A 170 13.82 4.88 -2.56
CA PHE A 170 14.33 4.79 -1.20
C PHE A 170 15.45 5.81 -0.92
N PRO A 171 15.39 6.61 0.16
CA PRO A 171 14.24 6.72 1.08
C PRO A 171 13.00 7.28 0.35
N PRO A 172 11.78 6.89 0.78
CA PRO A 172 10.56 7.33 0.11
C PRO A 172 10.26 8.81 0.44
N ASP A 173 9.79 9.55 -0.56
CA ASP A 173 9.18 10.88 -0.38
C ASP A 173 7.65 10.77 -0.53
N PHE A 174 6.95 10.76 0.61
CA PHE A 174 5.49 10.63 0.63
C PHE A 174 4.74 11.90 0.18
N THR A 175 5.44 13.00 -0.14
CA THR A 175 4.81 14.24 -0.63
C THR A 175 3.94 13.97 -1.86
N LEU A 176 4.43 13.18 -2.81
CA LEU A 176 3.68 12.84 -4.03
C LEU A 176 2.44 11.99 -3.73
N ALA A 177 2.53 11.03 -2.82
CA ALA A 177 1.39 10.19 -2.43
C ALA A 177 0.31 11.02 -1.71
N ASN A 178 0.72 11.92 -0.82
CA ASN A 178 -0.18 12.81 -0.11
C ASN A 178 -0.87 13.80 -1.05
N GLU A 179 -0.12 14.37 -2.00
CA GLU A 179 -0.66 15.28 -3.00
C GLU A 179 -1.61 14.56 -3.95
N PHE A 180 -1.26 13.35 -4.40
CA PHE A 180 -2.15 12.50 -5.19
C PHE A 180 -3.47 12.24 -4.47
N LYS A 181 -3.42 11.92 -3.17
CA LYS A 181 -4.62 11.75 -2.35
C LYS A 181 -5.43 13.03 -2.26
N ARG A 182 -4.81 14.17 -1.95
CA ARG A 182 -5.49 15.49 -1.88
C ARG A 182 -6.22 15.81 -3.19
N LEU A 183 -5.51 15.74 -4.32
CA LEU A 183 -6.05 16.04 -5.64
C LEU A 183 -7.18 15.08 -6.04
N THR A 184 -7.12 13.81 -5.61
CA THR A 184 -8.21 12.84 -5.84
C THR A 184 -9.51 13.29 -5.19
N TYR A 185 -9.47 13.75 -3.94
CA TYR A 185 -10.68 14.21 -3.24
C TYR A 185 -11.18 15.56 -3.78
N GLU A 186 -10.28 16.47 -4.17
CA GLU A 186 -10.66 17.74 -4.79
C GLU A 186 -11.40 17.54 -6.10
N ALA A 187 -10.93 16.62 -6.94
CA ALA A 187 -11.60 16.27 -8.19
C ALA A 187 -13.04 15.77 -7.97
N MET A 188 -13.28 14.98 -6.91
CA MET A 188 -14.63 14.50 -6.58
C MET A 188 -15.58 15.61 -6.10
N THR A 189 -15.05 16.69 -5.54
CA THR A 189 -15.86 17.83 -5.08
C THR A 189 -16.15 18.83 -6.19
N ALA A 190 -15.29 18.92 -7.21
CA ALA A 190 -15.46 19.84 -8.33
C ALA A 190 -16.57 19.42 -9.32
N GLU A 191 -17.01 18.16 -9.27
CA GLU A 191 -18.09 17.61 -10.10
C GLU A 191 -19.49 17.75 -9.48
N LYS A 192 -19.64 18.46 -8.35
CA LYS A 192 -20.92 18.81 -7.73
C LYS A 192 -21.27 20.27 -7.96
#